data_AF-A0A966IT55-F1
#
_entry.id   AF-A0A966IT55-F1
#
_cell.length_a   1.000
_cell.length_b   1.000
_cell.length_c   1.000
_cell.angle_alpha   90.00
_cell.angle_beta   90.00
_cell.angle_gamma   90.00
#
_symmetry.space_group_name_H-M   'P 1'
#
loop_
_entity.id
_entity.type
_entity.pdbx_description
1 polymer ?
#
loop_
_entity_poly.entity_id
_entity_poly.type
_entity_poly.pdbx_seq_one_letter_code
_entity_poly.pdbx_strand_id
1 'polypeptide(L)'
;MSTSELRGVSLLRYLWRQLTSMRNALILLLLLGIASIPGSLFPQRTIAAKPALPPSSLDIAEHYQTYVGTLDSAEGWLRAHRFRVTRTSDAISAEKGYLRETGNLLFHLSLIVVLVGIASSSIFGMRGEAIINVGERFINTPTSYDNLATGRFFQLRNLPPFVIQARNFVAQYDPETRAPIDYTLDVKVSESIDKPLTDRVVKVNDPLTFGSTRVYLQANGYSPLVTVRDKSGVVKFEGAVPFLPQDSNLSSIGAIKVPDMQPQIGFVASFLPTAARDEIRGGFSSYPELLDPQLLFSVWRGDLKMDQGIPQSVYRIDTSHMERIGLKSLRIGESYQFGEVGSITFNGVIPWVNLQ
;
A
#
# COMPACT_ATOMS: atom_id res chain seq x y z
N MET A 1 -12.33 -29.87 -25.85
CA MET A 1 -12.87 -29.54 -24.52
C MET A 1 -14.37 -29.41 -24.63
N SER A 2 -15.11 -30.20 -23.84
CA SER A 2 -16.57 -30.10 -23.79
C SER A 2 -16.99 -28.82 -23.06
N THR A 3 -18.24 -28.38 -23.26
CA THR A 3 -18.80 -27.19 -22.61
C THR A 3 -18.81 -27.28 -21.07
N SER A 4 -18.75 -28.49 -20.50
CA SER A 4 -18.64 -28.71 -19.05
C SER A 4 -17.23 -28.49 -18.51
N GLU A 5 -16.19 -28.86 -19.25
CA GLU A 5 -14.79 -28.63 -18.85
C GLU A 5 -14.44 -27.13 -18.81
N LEU A 6 -14.95 -26.36 -19.79
CA LEU A 6 -14.80 -24.91 -19.81
C LEU A 6 -15.51 -24.24 -18.61
N ARG A 7 -16.61 -24.82 -18.11
CA ARG A 7 -17.30 -24.36 -16.88
C ARG A 7 -16.53 -24.73 -15.61
N GLY A 8 -15.93 -25.92 -15.55
CA GLY A 8 -15.12 -26.35 -14.40
C GLY A 8 -13.85 -25.49 -14.22
N VAL A 9 -13.10 -25.26 -15.30
CA VAL A 9 -11.86 -24.46 -15.27
C VAL A 9 -12.15 -22.97 -15.00
N SER A 10 -13.29 -22.46 -15.46
CA SER A 10 -13.71 -21.07 -15.15
C SER A 10 -14.18 -20.92 -13.71
N LEU A 11 -14.89 -21.92 -13.16
CA LEU A 11 -15.26 -21.98 -11.74
C LEU A 11 -14.01 -22.04 -10.83
N LEU A 12 -13.03 -22.88 -11.17
CA LEU A 12 -11.76 -22.99 -10.44
C LEU A 12 -10.99 -21.67 -10.43
N ARG A 13 -10.86 -21.00 -11.59
CA ARG A 13 -10.22 -19.67 -11.67
C ARG A 13 -10.99 -18.61 -10.89
N TYR A 14 -12.31 -18.67 -10.90
CA TYR A 14 -13.16 -17.78 -10.11
C TYR A 14 -12.94 -18.01 -8.61
N LEU A 15 -13.01 -19.26 -8.14
CA LEU A 15 -12.77 -19.62 -6.74
C LEU A 15 -11.36 -19.23 -6.30
N TRP A 16 -10.35 -19.46 -7.13
CA TRP A 16 -8.97 -19.05 -6.86
C TRP A 16 -8.83 -17.53 -6.72
N ARG A 17 -9.46 -16.75 -7.61
CA ARG A 17 -9.53 -15.28 -7.48
C ARG A 17 -10.26 -14.84 -6.21
N GLN A 18 -11.30 -15.56 -5.80
CA GLN A 18 -11.98 -15.27 -4.54
C GLN A 18 -11.08 -15.59 -3.35
N LEU A 19 -10.39 -16.73 -3.32
CA LEU A 19 -9.48 -17.11 -2.22
C LEU A 19 -8.27 -16.19 -2.08
N THR A 20 -7.74 -15.71 -3.21
CA THR A 20 -6.55 -14.82 -3.24
C THR A 20 -6.88 -13.34 -3.06
N SER A 21 -8.15 -12.99 -2.99
CA SER A 21 -8.57 -11.61 -2.68
C SER A 21 -8.25 -11.28 -1.22
N MET A 22 -7.53 -10.18 -0.98
CA MET A 22 -7.20 -9.71 0.38
C MET A 22 -8.43 -9.61 1.29
N ARG A 23 -9.57 -9.16 0.75
CA ARG A 23 -10.83 -9.07 1.48
C ARG A 23 -11.32 -10.44 1.97
N ASN A 24 -11.31 -11.44 1.10
CA ASN A 24 -11.77 -12.78 1.45
C ASN A 24 -10.74 -13.51 2.32
N ALA A 25 -9.44 -13.28 2.11
CA ALA A 25 -8.39 -13.81 2.97
C ALA A 25 -8.60 -13.36 4.43
N LEU A 26 -8.88 -12.07 4.68
CA LEU A 26 -9.19 -11.57 6.01
C LEU A 26 -10.46 -12.19 6.60
N ILE A 27 -11.53 -12.35 5.80
CA ILE A 27 -12.77 -13.00 6.25
C ILE A 27 -12.52 -14.46 6.60
N LEU A 28 -11.77 -15.20 5.77
CA LEU A 28 -11.44 -16.61 6.02
C LEU A 28 -10.55 -16.77 7.24
N LEU A 29 -9.58 -15.87 7.44
CA LEU A 29 -8.77 -15.83 8.66
C LEU A 29 -9.63 -15.56 9.90
N LEU A 30 -10.58 -14.62 9.81
CA LEU A 30 -11.53 -14.37 10.90
C LEU A 30 -12.39 -15.60 11.19
N LEU A 31 -12.94 -16.25 10.16
CA LEU A 31 -13.73 -17.48 10.30
C LEU A 31 -12.91 -18.62 10.89
N LEU A 32 -11.65 -18.77 10.49
CA LEU A 32 -10.73 -19.76 11.06
C LEU A 32 -10.43 -19.44 12.53
N GLY A 33 -10.21 -18.17 12.87
CA GLY A 33 -10.07 -17.71 14.25
C GLY A 33 -11.32 -18.00 15.08
N ILE A 34 -12.51 -17.75 14.55
CA ILE A 34 -13.78 -18.07 15.23
C ILE A 34 -13.93 -19.59 15.38
N ALA A 35 -13.58 -20.38 14.36
CA ALA A 35 -13.65 -21.83 14.38
C ALA A 35 -12.65 -22.46 15.37
N SER A 36 -11.58 -21.75 15.76
CA SER A 36 -10.67 -22.21 16.81
C SER A 36 -11.20 -21.94 18.22
N ILE A 37 -12.17 -21.03 18.39
CA ILE A 37 -12.79 -20.70 19.68
C ILE A 37 -13.37 -21.95 20.36
N PRO A 38 -14.24 -22.79 19.73
CA PRO A 38 -14.80 -23.95 20.40
C PRO A 38 -13.71 -24.95 20.83
N GLY A 39 -12.66 -25.17 20.04
CA GLY A 39 -11.53 -26.03 20.46
C GLY A 39 -10.78 -25.51 21.68
N SER A 40 -10.89 -24.20 21.97
CA SER A 40 -10.29 -23.52 23.11
C SER A 40 -11.25 -23.28 24.30
N LEU A 41 -12.58 -23.33 24.06
CA LEU A 41 -13.64 -23.09 25.06
C LEU A 41 -14.41 -24.36 25.45
N PHE A 42 -14.48 -25.37 24.60
CA PHE A 42 -14.98 -26.68 25.00
C PHE A 42 -14.07 -27.16 26.13
N PRO A 43 -14.63 -27.66 27.25
CA PRO A 43 -13.81 -28.04 28.38
C PRO A 43 -12.89 -29.18 27.95
N GLN A 44 -11.61 -28.89 27.73
CA GLN A 44 -10.60 -29.77 28.27
C GLN A 44 -10.86 -29.72 29.77
N ARG A 45 -11.62 -30.69 30.29
CA ARG A 45 -12.13 -30.76 31.68
C ARG A 45 -11.01 -30.76 32.75
N THR A 46 -9.77 -30.46 32.37
CA THR A 46 -8.51 -30.65 33.07
C THR A 46 -7.95 -29.38 33.74
N ILE A 47 -8.47 -28.19 33.47
CA ILE A 47 -7.94 -26.96 34.10
C ILE A 47 -8.34 -26.87 35.60
N ALA A 48 -9.54 -27.35 35.95
CA ALA A 48 -10.01 -27.39 37.33
C ALA A 48 -9.96 -28.80 37.96
N ALA A 49 -9.86 -29.87 37.15
CA ALA A 49 -9.70 -31.23 37.68
C ALA A 49 -8.40 -31.34 38.46
N LYS A 50 -8.40 -32.11 39.55
CA LYS A 50 -7.15 -32.49 40.23
C LYS A 50 -6.27 -33.31 39.27
N PRO A 51 -4.94 -33.28 39.40
CA PRO A 51 -4.05 -34.15 38.62
C PRO A 51 -4.57 -35.59 38.60
N ALA A 52 -4.55 -36.22 37.42
CA ALA A 52 -5.02 -37.60 37.24
C ALA A 52 -4.29 -38.54 38.22
N LEU A 53 -4.99 -39.55 38.73
CA LEU A 53 -4.36 -40.52 39.63
C LEU A 53 -3.18 -41.21 38.93
N PRO A 54 -2.08 -41.46 39.66
CA PRO A 54 -0.92 -42.14 39.09
C PRO A 54 -1.32 -43.54 38.60
N PRO A 55 -0.77 -44.01 37.46
CA PRO A 55 -1.04 -45.36 36.97
C PRO A 55 -0.48 -46.40 37.94
N SER A 56 -1.07 -47.60 37.94
CA SER A 56 -0.66 -48.70 38.80
C SER A 56 0.71 -49.30 38.45
N SER A 57 1.25 -49.03 37.25
CA SER A 57 2.62 -49.33 36.86
C SER A 57 3.24 -48.12 36.16
N LEU A 58 4.47 -47.79 36.56
CA LEU A 58 5.26 -46.69 35.98
C LEU A 58 6.21 -47.17 34.87
N ASP A 59 6.33 -48.48 34.65
CA ASP A 59 7.21 -49.07 33.64
C ASP A 59 6.75 -48.78 32.19
N ILE A 60 5.53 -48.26 32.06
CA ILE A 60 4.89 -47.85 30.81
C ILE A 60 5.26 -46.39 30.47
N ALA A 61 5.81 -45.63 31.42
CA ALA A 61 6.20 -44.26 31.18
C ALA A 61 7.44 -44.19 30.27
N GLU A 62 7.33 -43.43 29.17
CA GLU A 62 8.41 -43.23 28.21
C GLU A 62 9.68 -42.65 28.85
N HIS A 63 9.52 -41.88 29.92
CA HIS A 63 10.60 -41.29 30.69
C HIS A 63 10.33 -41.48 32.19
N TYR A 64 11.26 -42.14 32.90
CA TYR A 64 11.21 -42.29 34.36
C TYR A 64 12.59 -42.14 34.98
N GLN A 65 12.61 -41.79 36.26
CA GLN A 65 13.82 -41.72 37.08
C GLN A 65 13.47 -42.19 38.50
N THR A 66 14.42 -42.87 39.15
CA THR A 66 14.24 -43.42 40.50
C THR A 66 15.11 -42.66 41.50
N TYR A 67 14.51 -42.26 42.61
CA TYR A 67 15.17 -41.53 43.69
C TYR A 67 14.77 -42.13 45.04
N VAL A 68 15.70 -42.10 46.00
CA VAL A 68 15.40 -42.48 47.40
C VAL A 68 14.74 -41.29 48.09
N GLY A 69 13.59 -41.49 48.71
CA GLY A 69 12.86 -40.42 49.41
C GLY A 69 11.54 -40.87 50.00
N THR A 70 10.76 -39.90 50.50
CA THR A 70 9.42 -40.11 51.05
C THR A 70 8.39 -39.31 50.26
N LEU A 71 7.14 -39.78 50.23
CA LEU A 71 6.04 -39.05 49.60
C LEU A 71 5.86 -37.64 50.20
N ASP A 72 6.12 -37.45 51.50
CA ASP A 72 6.02 -36.13 52.15
C ASP A 72 7.06 -35.14 51.65
N SER A 73 8.31 -35.59 51.49
CA SER A 73 9.38 -34.76 50.93
C SER A 73 9.10 -34.39 49.46
N ALA A 74 8.55 -35.32 48.68
CA ALA A 74 8.19 -35.09 47.29
C ALA A 74 7.03 -34.10 47.16
N GLU A 75 5.96 -34.26 47.95
CA GLU A 75 4.82 -33.34 47.97
C GLU A 75 5.25 -31.93 48.39
N GLY A 76 6.08 -31.81 49.43
CA GLY A 76 6.63 -30.52 49.88
C GLY A 76 7.40 -29.80 48.77
N TRP A 77 8.27 -30.52 48.05
CA TRP A 77 9.01 -29.96 46.93
C TRP A 77 8.10 -29.54 45.77
N LEU A 78 7.15 -30.40 45.38
CA LEU A 78 6.22 -30.14 44.27
C LEU A 78 5.34 -28.92 44.56
N ARG A 79 4.81 -28.80 45.79
CA ARG A 79 4.03 -27.63 46.19
C ARG A 79 4.87 -26.36 46.24
N ALA A 80 6.10 -26.42 46.77
CA ALA A 80 7.02 -25.28 46.78
C ALA A 80 7.34 -24.79 45.35
N HIS A 81 7.37 -25.70 44.38
CA HIS A 81 7.57 -25.38 42.97
C HIS A 81 6.28 -25.13 42.19
N ARG A 82 5.15 -24.89 42.86
CA ARG A 82 3.84 -24.52 42.28
C ARG A 82 3.22 -25.59 41.37
N PHE A 83 3.48 -26.86 41.63
CA PHE A 83 2.71 -27.94 41.02
C PHE A 83 1.35 -28.07 41.71
N ARG A 84 0.32 -28.44 40.95
CA ARG A 84 -0.92 -28.96 41.53
C ARG A 84 -0.67 -30.42 41.86
N VAL A 85 -1.09 -30.86 43.04
CA VAL A 85 -0.75 -32.20 43.56
C VAL A 85 -2.01 -32.95 43.99
N THR A 86 -2.12 -34.19 43.53
CA THR A 86 -3.07 -35.20 44.02
C THR A 86 -2.28 -36.30 44.71
N ARG A 87 -2.68 -36.69 45.92
CA ARG A 87 -2.01 -37.71 46.70
C ARG A 87 -2.96 -38.86 47.07
N THR A 88 -2.46 -40.09 46.98
CA THR A 88 -3.06 -41.31 47.53
C THR A 88 -2.20 -41.81 48.70
N SER A 89 -2.57 -42.96 49.29
CA SER A 89 -1.79 -43.59 50.37
C SER A 89 -0.37 -43.99 49.94
N ASP A 90 -0.17 -44.27 48.65
CA ASP A 90 1.00 -44.92 48.09
C ASP A 90 1.65 -44.15 46.93
N ALA A 91 1.01 -43.09 46.41
CA ALA A 91 1.51 -42.38 45.25
C ALA A 91 1.11 -40.89 45.22
N ILE A 92 1.85 -40.13 44.40
CA ILE A 92 1.60 -38.71 44.14
C ILE A 92 1.55 -38.49 42.63
N SER A 93 0.55 -37.74 42.17
CA SER A 93 0.49 -37.18 40.83
C SER A 93 0.56 -35.67 40.90
N ALA A 94 1.33 -35.07 40.00
CA ALA A 94 1.53 -33.63 39.97
C ALA A 94 1.65 -33.10 38.56
N GLU A 95 1.03 -31.95 38.30
CA GLU A 95 1.03 -31.31 36.99
C GLU A 95 1.28 -29.80 37.12
N LYS A 96 1.88 -29.22 36.07
CA LYS A 96 2.21 -27.80 35.95
C LYS A 96 2.25 -27.43 34.46
N GLY A 97 1.92 -26.18 34.13
CA GLY A 97 1.96 -25.73 32.72
C GLY A 97 0.73 -24.94 32.25
N TYR A 98 -0.29 -24.75 33.08
CA TYR A 98 -1.52 -24.03 32.73
C TYR A 98 -1.33 -22.58 32.28
N LEU A 99 -0.24 -21.92 32.67
CA LEU A 99 0.11 -20.60 32.13
C LEU A 99 0.37 -20.65 30.62
N ARG A 100 0.90 -21.77 30.11
CA ARG A 100 1.09 -21.99 28.67
C ARG A 100 -0.26 -22.10 27.96
N GLU A 101 -1.19 -22.84 28.54
CA GLU A 101 -2.56 -23.02 27.99
C GLU A 101 -3.35 -21.72 28.03
N THR A 102 -3.28 -20.99 29.14
CA THR A 102 -3.91 -19.66 29.30
C THR A 102 -3.31 -18.66 28.32
N GLY A 103 -1.98 -18.66 28.15
CA GLY A 103 -1.29 -17.83 27.17
C GLY A 103 -1.70 -18.17 25.73
N ASN A 104 -1.87 -19.45 25.41
CA ASN A 104 -2.34 -19.88 24.10
C ASN A 104 -3.79 -19.42 23.82
N LEU A 105 -4.67 -19.53 24.81
CA LEU A 105 -6.04 -19.03 24.73
C LEU A 105 -6.06 -17.50 24.54
N LEU A 106 -5.28 -16.76 25.34
CA LEU A 106 -5.16 -15.31 25.24
C LEU A 106 -4.62 -14.90 23.85
N PHE A 107 -3.62 -15.59 23.34
CA PHE A 107 -3.05 -15.34 22.01
C PHE A 107 -4.11 -15.51 20.91
N HIS A 108 -4.85 -16.62 20.91
CA HIS A 108 -5.91 -16.86 19.93
C HIS A 108 -7.05 -15.86 20.06
N LEU A 109 -7.48 -15.53 21.28
CA LEU A 109 -8.51 -14.52 21.50
C LEU A 109 -8.05 -13.14 21.01
N SER A 110 -6.79 -12.77 21.26
CA SER A 110 -6.21 -11.52 20.78
C SER A 110 -6.20 -11.46 19.25
N LEU A 111 -5.84 -12.57 18.60
CA LEU A 111 -5.89 -12.69 17.13
C LEU A 111 -7.31 -12.46 16.60
N ILE A 112 -8.33 -13.02 17.25
CA ILE A 112 -9.73 -12.83 16.86
C ILE A 112 -10.14 -11.36 16.99
N VAL A 113 -9.81 -10.70 18.11
CA VAL A 113 -10.12 -9.28 18.32
C VAL A 113 -9.47 -8.41 17.23
N VAL A 114 -8.20 -8.66 16.90
CA VAL A 114 -7.48 -7.98 15.82
C VAL A 114 -8.19 -8.20 14.47
N LEU A 115 -8.55 -9.45 14.16
CA LEU A 115 -9.24 -9.80 12.91
C LEU A 115 -10.61 -9.14 12.81
N VAL A 116 -11.38 -9.08 13.90
CA VAL A 116 -12.67 -8.36 13.95
C VAL A 116 -12.46 -6.87 13.70
N GLY A 117 -11.43 -6.26 14.31
CA GLY A 117 -11.10 -4.85 14.09
C GLY A 117 -10.75 -4.55 12.63
N ILE A 118 -9.87 -5.36 12.02
CA ILE A 118 -9.49 -5.22 10.61
C ILE A 118 -10.69 -5.44 9.69
N ALA A 119 -11.51 -6.47 9.95
CA ALA A 119 -12.70 -6.76 9.16
C ALA A 119 -13.71 -5.61 9.23
N SER A 120 -13.99 -5.07 10.42
CA SER A 120 -14.84 -3.89 10.59
C SER A 120 -14.26 -2.68 9.84
N SER A 121 -12.96 -2.40 9.98
CA SER A 121 -12.33 -1.29 9.25
C SER A 121 -12.44 -1.45 7.73
N SER A 122 -12.30 -2.66 7.20
CA SER A 122 -12.41 -2.92 5.76
C SER A 122 -13.86 -2.79 5.24
N ILE A 123 -14.86 -3.14 6.05
CA ILE A 123 -16.27 -3.14 5.64
C ILE A 123 -16.93 -1.77 5.81
N PHE A 124 -16.53 -1.02 6.86
CA PHE A 124 -17.11 0.28 7.21
C PHE A 124 -16.21 1.46 6.87
N GLY A 125 -14.94 1.24 6.52
CA GLY A 125 -13.98 2.31 6.20
C GLY A 125 -13.86 2.60 4.71
N MET A 126 -12.84 3.40 4.39
CA MET A 126 -12.43 3.75 3.04
C MET A 126 -10.90 3.76 2.94
N ARG A 127 -10.39 3.62 1.72
CA ARG A 127 -9.00 3.87 1.35
C ARG A 127 -9.00 4.68 0.06
N GLY A 128 -8.41 5.86 0.10
CA GLY A 128 -8.24 6.70 -1.08
C GLY A 128 -6.76 6.83 -1.40
N GLU A 129 -6.42 7.15 -2.64
CA GLU A 129 -5.07 7.52 -3.05
C GLU A 129 -5.21 8.73 -3.97
N ALA A 130 -4.38 9.76 -3.74
CA ALA A 130 -4.37 10.98 -4.54
C ALA A 130 -2.93 11.49 -4.71
N ILE A 131 -2.52 11.68 -5.96
CA ILE A 131 -1.31 12.40 -6.33
C ILE A 131 -1.63 13.89 -6.37
N ILE A 132 -0.81 14.68 -5.69
CA ILE A 132 -0.97 16.14 -5.59
C ILE A 132 0.37 16.78 -5.92
N ASN A 133 0.38 17.69 -6.89
CA ASN A 133 1.56 18.51 -7.16
C ASN A 133 1.74 19.54 -6.04
N VAL A 134 2.99 19.86 -5.71
CA VAL A 134 3.29 21.02 -4.87
C VAL A 134 2.70 22.27 -5.51
N GLY A 135 1.92 23.03 -4.75
CA GLY A 135 1.13 24.18 -5.21
C GLY A 135 -0.37 23.89 -5.34
N GLU A 136 -0.77 22.62 -5.46
CA GLU A 136 -2.18 22.23 -5.61
C GLU A 136 -2.90 22.06 -4.27
N ARG A 137 -4.23 22.03 -4.37
CA ARG A 137 -5.15 21.82 -3.25
C ARG A 137 -5.97 20.56 -3.49
N PHE A 138 -5.88 19.64 -2.56
CA PHE A 138 -6.77 18.50 -2.43
C PHE A 138 -7.97 18.85 -1.55
N ILE A 139 -9.15 18.42 -1.97
CA ILE A 139 -10.41 18.55 -1.23
C ILE A 139 -10.97 17.16 -1.09
N ASN A 140 -11.39 16.75 0.10
CA ASN A 140 -11.90 15.40 0.33
C ASN A 140 -13.29 15.19 -0.27
N THR A 141 -13.33 14.96 -1.58
CA THR A 141 -14.54 14.59 -2.33
C THR A 141 -14.26 13.36 -3.18
N PRO A 142 -15.28 12.55 -3.54
CA PRO A 142 -15.06 11.31 -4.29
C PRO A 142 -14.31 11.50 -5.61
N THR A 143 -14.51 12.64 -6.27
CA THR A 143 -13.90 12.98 -7.56
C THR A 143 -12.45 13.48 -7.47
N SER A 144 -11.94 13.73 -6.26
CA SER A 144 -10.57 14.22 -6.05
C SER A 144 -9.55 13.10 -5.90
N TYR A 145 -9.99 11.83 -5.83
CA TYR A 145 -9.12 10.67 -5.67
C TYR A 145 -8.78 10.04 -7.02
N ASP A 146 -7.52 9.65 -7.20
CA ASP A 146 -7.09 8.82 -8.34
C ASP A 146 -7.65 7.40 -8.22
N ASN A 147 -7.71 6.91 -6.97
CA ASN A 147 -8.30 5.63 -6.63
C ASN A 147 -9.06 5.77 -5.31
N LEU A 148 -10.31 5.32 -5.28
CA LEU A 148 -11.14 5.35 -4.08
C LEU A 148 -11.82 4.00 -3.90
N ALA A 149 -11.38 3.25 -2.90
CA ALA A 149 -11.99 2.01 -2.47
C ALA A 149 -12.80 2.26 -1.19
N THR A 150 -14.07 1.87 -1.21
CA THR A 150 -14.96 1.99 -0.04
C THR A 150 -15.39 0.61 0.43
N GLY A 151 -15.56 0.48 1.75
CA GLY A 151 -16.20 -0.67 2.34
C GLY A 151 -17.68 -0.74 1.95
N ARG A 152 -18.25 -1.95 1.98
CA ARG A 152 -19.64 -2.21 1.54
C ARG A 152 -20.68 -1.32 2.22
N PHE A 153 -20.45 -0.96 3.49
CA PHE A 153 -21.39 -0.16 4.28
C PHE A 153 -20.93 1.29 4.46
N PHE A 154 -19.81 1.69 3.84
CA PHE A 154 -19.40 3.08 3.80
C PHE A 154 -20.21 3.85 2.75
N GLN A 155 -20.60 5.08 3.07
CA GLN A 155 -21.35 5.95 2.16
C GLN A 155 -20.50 7.17 1.84
N LEU A 156 -20.35 7.50 0.55
CA LEU A 156 -19.53 8.63 0.10
C LEU A 156 -19.94 9.98 0.69
N ARG A 157 -21.21 10.15 1.06
CA ARG A 157 -21.70 11.36 1.76
C ARG A 157 -21.13 11.54 3.18
N ASN A 158 -20.56 10.49 3.75
CA ASN A 158 -19.96 10.50 5.09
C ASN A 158 -18.47 10.86 5.05
N LEU A 159 -17.93 11.24 3.88
CA LEU A 159 -16.58 11.76 3.79
C LEU A 159 -16.42 13.01 4.68
N PRO A 160 -15.46 13.03 5.61
CA PRO A 160 -15.23 14.22 6.43
C PRO A 160 -14.72 15.36 5.54
N PRO A 161 -15.27 16.58 5.66
CA PRO A 161 -14.82 17.69 4.83
C PRO A 161 -13.43 18.12 5.30
N PHE A 162 -12.40 17.87 4.51
CA PHE A 162 -11.09 18.46 4.77
C PHE A 162 -10.42 18.89 3.49
N VAL A 163 -9.43 19.76 3.67
CA VAL A 163 -8.64 20.36 2.62
C VAL A 163 -7.17 20.19 2.98
N ILE A 164 -6.36 19.86 1.98
CA ILE A 164 -4.90 19.85 2.09
C ILE A 164 -4.34 20.65 0.92
N GLN A 165 -3.60 21.72 1.19
CA GLN A 165 -2.84 22.46 0.20
C GLN A 165 -1.36 22.11 0.36
N ALA A 166 -0.77 21.45 -0.63
CA ALA A 166 0.64 21.12 -0.64
C ALA A 166 1.45 22.38 -0.95
N ARG A 167 2.28 22.85 -0.01
CA ARG A 167 3.05 24.09 -0.19
C ARG A 167 4.48 23.83 -0.63
N ASN A 168 5.11 22.83 -0.04
CA ASN A 168 6.49 22.48 -0.30
C ASN A 168 6.72 21.03 0.07
N PHE A 169 7.57 20.35 -0.69
CA PHE A 169 7.97 18.99 -0.42
C PHE A 169 9.48 18.87 -0.60
N VAL A 170 10.15 18.32 0.41
CA VAL A 170 11.58 18.07 0.40
C VAL A 170 11.81 16.61 0.76
N ALA A 171 12.51 15.90 -0.13
CA ALA A 171 13.05 14.58 0.12
C ALA A 171 14.58 14.70 0.22
N GLN A 172 15.16 14.10 1.24
CA GLN A 172 16.60 14.05 1.44
C GLN A 172 17.11 12.63 1.26
N TYR A 173 18.23 12.48 0.57
CA TYR A 173 18.83 11.19 0.26
C TYR A 173 20.29 11.15 0.69
N ASP A 174 20.73 9.95 1.05
CA ASP A 174 22.14 9.71 1.34
C ASP A 174 22.96 9.77 0.03
N PRO A 175 24.05 10.56 -0.04
CA PRO A 175 24.79 10.77 -1.28
C PRO A 175 25.55 9.52 -1.77
N GLU A 176 25.87 8.58 -0.88
CA GLU A 176 26.64 7.37 -1.21
C GLU A 176 25.70 6.20 -1.56
N THR A 177 24.76 5.92 -0.66
CA THR A 177 23.86 4.76 -0.73
C THR A 177 22.57 5.06 -1.48
N ARG A 178 22.21 6.34 -1.67
CA ARG A 178 20.97 6.83 -2.30
C ARG A 178 19.71 6.47 -1.50
N ALA A 179 19.88 5.99 -0.28
CA ALA A 179 18.78 5.66 0.61
C ALA A 179 18.07 6.94 1.05
N PRO A 180 16.73 6.92 1.18
CA PRO A 180 16.01 8.07 1.71
C PRO A 180 16.32 8.29 3.19
N ILE A 181 16.57 9.55 3.57
CA ILE A 181 16.84 9.99 4.94
C ILE A 181 15.59 10.61 5.56
N ASP A 182 14.96 11.55 4.85
CA ASP A 182 13.79 12.27 5.35
C ASP A 182 12.85 12.64 4.20
N TYR A 183 11.56 12.64 4.53
CA TYR A 183 10.51 13.15 3.65
C TYR A 183 9.65 14.12 4.46
N THR A 184 9.69 15.38 4.06
CA THR A 184 8.98 16.47 4.74
C THR A 184 8.06 17.15 3.74
N LEU A 185 6.76 17.10 4.01
CA LEU A 185 5.73 17.79 3.25
C LEU A 185 5.14 18.91 4.12
N ASP A 186 5.34 20.15 3.71
CA ASP A 186 4.70 21.31 4.31
C ASP A 186 3.32 21.52 3.68
N VAL A 187 2.29 21.52 4.51
CA VAL A 187 0.91 21.68 4.06
C VAL A 187 0.18 22.79 4.81
N LYS A 188 -0.86 23.28 4.17
CA LYS A 188 -1.92 24.04 4.80
C LYS A 188 -3.18 23.19 4.84
N VAL A 189 -3.78 23.01 6.01
CA VAL A 189 -4.94 22.13 6.19
C VAL A 189 -6.13 22.86 6.77
N SER A 190 -7.34 22.39 6.46
CA SER A 190 -8.56 22.84 7.12
C SER A 190 -9.57 21.71 7.21
N GLU A 191 -10.29 21.63 8.34
CA GLU A 191 -11.36 20.65 8.61
C GLU A 191 -12.76 21.12 8.15
N SER A 192 -12.84 22.23 7.42
CA SER A 192 -14.04 22.65 6.71
C SER A 192 -13.70 23.74 5.70
N ILE A 193 -14.49 23.89 4.63
CA ILE A 193 -14.28 24.96 3.65
C ILE A 193 -14.27 26.37 4.27
N ASP A 194 -15.02 26.57 5.37
CA ASP A 194 -15.20 27.88 6.03
C ASP A 194 -14.18 28.18 7.13
N LYS A 195 -13.31 27.22 7.48
CA LYS A 195 -12.26 27.41 8.49
C LYS A 195 -10.95 27.86 7.83
N PRO A 196 -10.18 28.75 8.47
CA PRO A 196 -8.89 29.17 7.95
C PRO A 196 -7.92 28.00 7.85
N LEU A 197 -7.08 28.04 6.82
CA LEU A 197 -6.01 27.08 6.63
C LEU A 197 -4.95 27.25 7.74
N THR A 198 -4.56 26.14 8.36
CA THR A 198 -3.51 26.10 9.37
C THR A 198 -2.30 25.32 8.83
N ASP A 199 -1.10 25.80 9.14
CA ASP A 199 0.13 25.13 8.75
C ASP A 199 0.34 23.82 9.53
N ARG A 200 0.74 22.78 8.81
CA ARG A 200 1.14 21.47 9.35
C ARG A 200 2.31 20.93 8.54
N VAL A 201 3.06 20.03 9.16
CA VAL A 201 4.12 19.25 8.52
C VAL A 201 3.69 17.80 8.54
N VAL A 202 3.88 17.09 7.43
CA VAL A 202 3.61 15.67 7.30
C VAL A 202 4.93 14.94 7.08
N LYS A 203 5.14 13.86 7.83
CA LYS A 203 6.27 12.93 7.65
C LYS A 203 5.74 11.50 7.50
N VAL A 204 6.59 10.58 7.04
CA VAL A 204 6.23 9.17 6.81
C VAL A 204 5.57 8.52 8.04
N ASN A 205 6.09 8.81 9.24
CA ASN A 205 5.57 8.29 10.51
C ASN A 205 4.75 9.30 11.32
N ASP A 206 4.48 10.49 10.76
CA ASP A 206 3.70 11.55 11.38
C ASP A 206 2.57 12.02 10.42
N PRO A 207 1.49 11.22 10.31
CA PRO A 207 0.39 11.48 9.38
C PRO A 207 -0.56 12.58 9.87
N LEU A 208 -1.28 13.20 8.94
CA LEU A 208 -2.39 14.08 9.30
C LEU A 208 -3.58 13.26 9.82
N THR A 209 -4.35 13.86 10.73
CA THR A 209 -5.58 13.26 11.24
C THR A 209 -6.72 14.26 11.12
N PHE A 210 -7.81 13.84 10.48
CA PHE A 210 -9.06 14.57 10.31
C PHE A 210 -10.22 13.70 10.82
N GLY A 211 -10.64 13.92 12.08
CA GLY A 211 -11.58 13.03 12.75
C GLY A 211 -11.06 11.60 12.82
N SER A 212 -11.77 10.65 12.18
CA SER A 212 -11.35 9.24 12.07
C SER A 212 -10.48 8.94 10.84
N THR A 213 -10.29 9.91 9.94
CA THR A 213 -9.48 9.73 8.73
C THR A 213 -8.04 10.11 9.01
N ARG A 214 -7.11 9.21 8.66
CA ARG A 214 -5.68 9.48 8.66
C ARG A 214 -5.20 9.63 7.23
N VAL A 215 -4.29 10.57 7.00
CA VAL A 215 -3.70 10.82 5.68
C VAL A 215 -2.19 10.65 5.79
N TYR A 216 -1.67 9.68 5.05
CA TYR A 216 -0.26 9.31 5.06
C TYR A 216 0.44 9.80 3.80
N LEU A 217 1.67 10.27 3.96
CA LEU A 217 2.59 10.45 2.84
C LEU A 217 3.15 9.08 2.44
N GLN A 218 2.73 8.56 1.28
CA GLN A 218 3.08 7.20 0.83
C GLN A 218 4.21 7.16 -0.19
N ALA A 219 4.22 8.12 -1.12
CA ALA A 219 5.19 8.16 -2.20
C ALA A 219 5.40 9.60 -2.69
N ASN A 220 6.43 9.78 -3.50
CA ASN A 220 6.72 11.03 -4.17
C ASN A 220 7.26 10.79 -5.58
N GLY A 221 7.26 11.85 -6.37
CA GLY A 221 7.90 11.85 -7.68
C GLY A 221 7.94 13.26 -8.25
N TYR A 222 8.11 13.33 -9.56
CA TYR A 222 8.22 14.59 -10.27
C TYR A 222 7.23 14.67 -11.43
N SER A 223 6.70 15.88 -11.62
CA SER A 223 5.85 16.25 -12.73
C SER A 223 6.62 17.18 -13.66
N PRO A 224 7.00 16.75 -14.87
CA PRO A 224 7.48 17.66 -15.89
C PRO A 224 6.42 18.72 -16.20
N LEU A 225 6.79 19.99 -16.07
CA LEU A 225 5.99 21.13 -16.51
C LEU A 225 6.30 21.40 -17.98
N VAL A 226 5.30 21.25 -18.84
CA VAL A 226 5.48 21.36 -20.29
C VAL A 226 4.48 22.32 -20.90
N THR A 227 4.89 22.95 -22.00
CA THR A 227 3.98 23.69 -22.90
C THR A 227 4.07 23.07 -24.28
N VAL A 228 2.92 22.65 -24.82
CA VAL A 228 2.79 22.14 -26.18
C VAL A 228 2.05 23.19 -27.01
N ARG A 229 2.64 23.55 -28.15
CA ARG A 229 2.08 24.53 -29.10
C ARG A 229 1.85 23.88 -30.46
N ASP A 230 0.82 24.33 -31.16
CA ASP A 230 0.62 23.96 -32.57
C ASP A 230 1.58 24.73 -33.49
N LYS A 231 1.51 24.44 -34.80
CA LYS A 231 2.33 25.08 -35.83
C LYS A 231 2.16 26.60 -35.94
N SER A 232 1.04 27.15 -35.46
CA SER A 232 0.79 28.59 -35.42
C SER A 232 1.33 29.27 -34.16
N GLY A 233 1.86 28.48 -33.22
CA GLY A 233 2.39 28.94 -31.94
C GLY A 233 1.34 29.01 -30.82
N VAL A 234 0.09 28.62 -31.08
CA VAL A 234 -0.99 28.62 -30.07
C VAL A 234 -0.77 27.49 -29.07
N VAL A 235 -0.92 27.79 -27.78
CA VAL A 235 -0.85 26.77 -26.70
C VAL A 235 -2.02 25.81 -26.83
N LYS A 236 -1.71 24.52 -26.89
CA LYS A 236 -2.69 23.42 -26.90
C LYS A 236 -2.67 22.60 -25.62
N PHE A 237 -1.59 22.67 -24.87
CA PHE A 237 -1.49 22.12 -23.52
C PHE A 237 -0.43 22.87 -22.74
N GLU A 238 -0.71 23.18 -21.48
CA GLU A 238 0.27 23.73 -20.55
C GLU A 238 -0.05 23.22 -19.14
N GLY A 239 0.94 22.60 -18.49
CA GLY A 239 0.75 22.07 -17.15
C GLY A 239 1.80 21.06 -16.71
N ALA A 240 1.80 20.77 -15.41
CA ALA A 240 2.59 19.71 -14.80
C ALA A 240 1.90 18.36 -14.99
N VAL A 241 2.63 17.37 -15.49
CA VAL A 241 2.10 16.02 -15.72
C VAL A 241 2.78 15.03 -14.78
N PRO A 242 2.08 14.40 -13.83
CA PRO A 242 2.69 13.43 -12.92
C PRO A 242 3.26 12.22 -13.66
N PHE A 243 4.56 11.98 -13.47
CA PHE A 243 5.23 10.76 -13.97
C PHE A 243 5.47 9.82 -12.80
N LEU A 244 5.30 8.52 -13.04
CA LEU A 244 5.38 7.49 -12.00
C LEU A 244 6.80 6.89 -11.94
N PRO A 245 7.47 6.94 -10.77
CA PRO A 245 8.73 6.25 -10.54
C PRO A 245 8.66 4.76 -10.84
N GLN A 246 9.71 4.25 -11.46
CA GLN A 246 9.91 2.83 -11.78
C GLN A 246 11.05 2.21 -10.96
N ASP A 247 11.85 3.04 -10.27
CA ASP A 247 12.94 2.63 -9.40
C ASP A 247 13.16 3.63 -8.24
N SER A 248 14.08 3.31 -7.34
CA SER A 248 14.40 4.13 -6.15
C SER A 248 15.08 5.46 -6.49
N ASN A 249 15.67 5.58 -7.69
CA ASN A 249 16.29 6.82 -8.17
C ASN A 249 15.28 7.71 -8.92
N LEU A 250 13.99 7.37 -8.83
CA LEU A 250 12.89 8.12 -9.43
C LEU A 250 13.00 8.23 -10.97
N SER A 251 13.63 7.25 -11.64
CA SER A 251 13.46 7.08 -13.09
C SER A 251 11.99 6.85 -13.35
N SER A 252 11.33 7.79 -14.02
CA SER A 252 9.86 7.82 -14.08
C SER A 252 9.35 7.70 -15.51
N ILE A 253 8.16 7.12 -15.68
CA ILE A 253 7.47 7.05 -16.98
C ILE A 253 6.15 7.80 -16.91
N GLY A 254 5.72 8.32 -18.06
CA GLY A 254 4.44 8.99 -18.18
C GLY A 254 4.03 9.17 -19.64
N ALA A 255 2.85 9.76 -19.80
CA ALA A 255 2.36 10.16 -21.11
C ALA A 255 1.76 11.57 -21.03
N ILE A 256 2.04 12.38 -22.05
CA ILE A 256 1.43 13.70 -22.22
C ILE A 256 0.46 13.58 -23.39
N LYS A 257 -0.81 13.87 -23.17
CA LYS A 257 -1.88 13.72 -24.17
C LYS A 257 -2.44 15.10 -24.51
N VAL A 258 -2.46 15.42 -25.79
CA VAL A 258 -2.91 16.73 -26.30
C VAL A 258 -4.03 16.49 -27.32
N PRO A 259 -5.27 16.22 -26.85
CA PRO A 259 -6.41 15.96 -27.73
C PRO A 259 -6.84 17.19 -28.55
N ASP A 260 -6.48 18.40 -28.09
CA ASP A 260 -6.85 19.67 -28.75
C ASP A 260 -5.97 20.03 -29.96
N MET A 261 -4.99 19.17 -30.28
CA MET A 261 -4.21 19.25 -31.52
C MET A 261 -4.96 18.58 -32.68
N GLN A 262 -4.75 19.09 -33.89
CA GLN A 262 -5.34 18.52 -35.10
C GLN A 262 -4.24 18.20 -36.13
N PRO A 263 -3.95 16.91 -36.40
CA PRO A 263 -4.43 15.71 -35.67
C PRO A 263 -3.87 15.62 -34.23
N GLN A 264 -4.46 14.76 -33.39
CA GLN A 264 -4.09 14.67 -31.97
C GLN A 264 -2.64 14.23 -31.78
N ILE A 265 -2.02 14.72 -30.71
CA ILE A 265 -0.62 14.44 -30.38
C ILE A 265 -0.51 13.81 -29.00
N GLY A 266 0.27 12.74 -28.93
CA GLY A 266 0.66 12.08 -27.69
C GLY A 266 2.17 12.02 -27.56
N PHE A 267 2.66 12.07 -26.33
CA PHE A 267 4.07 11.85 -26.01
C PHE A 267 4.16 10.63 -25.11
N VAL A 268 4.94 9.61 -25.51
CA VAL A 268 5.40 8.55 -24.59
C VAL A 268 6.73 9.02 -24.04
N ALA A 269 6.81 9.18 -22.72
CA ALA A 269 7.91 9.90 -22.12
C ALA A 269 8.46 9.21 -20.86
N SER A 270 9.74 9.49 -20.61
CA SER A 270 10.44 9.17 -19.38
C SER A 270 11.05 10.45 -18.81
N PHE A 271 11.07 10.56 -17.48
CA PHE A 271 11.70 11.65 -16.78
C PHE A 271 12.83 11.13 -15.88
N LEU A 272 14.00 11.76 -15.98
CA LEU A 272 15.20 11.39 -15.25
C LEU A 272 15.66 12.59 -14.40
N PRO A 273 15.52 12.56 -13.06
CA PRO A 273 15.95 13.65 -12.19
C PRO A 273 17.45 13.96 -12.28
N THR A 274 18.28 12.92 -12.33
CA THR A 274 19.72 13.02 -12.60
C THR A 274 20.05 12.09 -13.75
N ALA A 275 19.99 12.60 -14.97
CA ALA A 275 20.16 11.80 -16.16
C ALA A 275 21.55 11.16 -16.25
N ALA A 276 21.56 9.85 -16.46
CA ALA A 276 22.73 9.06 -16.79
C ALA A 276 22.39 8.08 -17.92
N ARG A 277 23.41 7.53 -18.55
CA ARG A 277 23.24 6.58 -19.65
C ARG A 277 24.19 5.41 -19.49
N ASP A 278 23.65 4.23 -19.74
CA ASP A 278 24.38 2.98 -19.80
C ASP A 278 24.16 2.33 -21.19
N GLU A 279 25.17 1.61 -21.67
CA GLU A 279 25.14 1.01 -23.01
C GLU A 279 24.07 -0.07 -23.15
N ILE A 280 23.75 -0.77 -22.06
CA ILE A 280 22.80 -1.90 -22.04
C ILE A 280 21.42 -1.42 -21.56
N ARG A 281 21.37 -0.71 -20.43
CA ARG A 281 20.13 -0.27 -19.78
C ARG A 281 19.48 0.93 -20.48
N GLY A 282 20.24 1.69 -21.26
CA GLY A 282 19.79 2.95 -21.86
C GLY A 282 19.81 4.10 -20.84
N GLY A 283 18.91 5.07 -21.01
CA GLY A 283 18.80 6.22 -20.11
C GLY A 283 18.16 5.85 -18.77
N PHE A 284 18.76 6.28 -17.67
CA PHE A 284 18.27 6.05 -16.31
C PHE A 284 18.62 7.22 -15.39
N SER A 285 17.98 7.30 -14.23
CA SER A 285 18.37 8.27 -13.20
C SER A 285 19.45 7.69 -12.29
N SER A 286 20.60 8.35 -12.19
CA SER A 286 21.69 7.91 -11.29
C SER A 286 21.46 8.34 -9.84
N TYR A 287 20.65 9.36 -9.61
CA TYR A 287 20.35 9.92 -8.29
C TYR A 287 18.91 10.50 -8.24
N PRO A 288 18.17 10.37 -7.13
CA PRO A 288 16.76 10.78 -7.06
C PRO A 288 16.51 12.30 -7.06
N GLU A 289 17.50 13.12 -6.72
CA GLU A 289 17.36 14.58 -6.76
C GLU A 289 17.52 15.15 -8.18
N LEU A 290 17.10 16.41 -8.37
CA LEU A 290 17.09 17.11 -9.65
C LEU A 290 18.46 17.72 -10.00
N LEU A 291 19.49 16.89 -10.21
CA LEU A 291 20.85 17.39 -10.51
C LEU A 291 21.13 17.58 -12.01
N ASP A 292 20.54 16.75 -12.87
CA ASP A 292 20.55 16.92 -14.34
C ASP A 292 19.19 16.45 -14.91
N PRO A 293 18.11 17.23 -14.69
CA PRO A 293 16.77 16.81 -15.04
C PRO A 293 16.57 16.79 -16.56
N GLN A 294 16.19 15.63 -17.09
CA GLN A 294 15.91 15.46 -18.51
C GLN A 294 14.55 14.81 -18.77
N LEU A 295 13.83 15.37 -19.74
CA LEU A 295 12.58 14.83 -20.27
C LEU A 295 12.85 14.16 -21.62
N LEU A 296 12.78 12.83 -21.64
CA LEU A 296 12.97 12.02 -22.84
C LEU A 296 11.60 11.63 -23.36
N PHE A 297 11.35 11.76 -24.67
CA PHE A 297 10.06 11.41 -25.22
C PHE A 297 10.13 11.02 -26.71
N SER A 298 9.13 10.25 -27.11
CA SER A 298 8.74 10.07 -28.50
C SER A 298 7.42 10.78 -28.77
N VAL A 299 7.33 11.43 -29.92
CA VAL A 299 6.13 12.17 -30.35
C VAL A 299 5.32 11.29 -31.29
N TRP A 300 4.03 11.16 -31.00
CA TRP A 300 3.09 10.33 -31.74
C TRP A 300 1.93 11.17 -32.25
N ARG A 301 1.57 10.95 -33.52
CA ARG A 301 0.51 11.63 -34.25
C ARG A 301 -0.57 10.63 -34.64
N GLY A 302 -1.82 10.88 -34.28
CA GLY A 302 -2.93 9.97 -34.60
C GLY A 302 -4.13 10.14 -33.70
N ASP A 303 -4.87 9.07 -33.46
CA ASP A 303 -6.04 9.04 -32.58
C ASP A 303 -5.63 8.57 -31.16
N LEU A 304 -5.84 9.42 -30.15
CA LEU A 304 -5.59 9.10 -28.74
C LEU A 304 -6.74 8.28 -28.11
N LYS A 305 -7.85 8.06 -28.82
CA LYS A 305 -9.07 7.39 -28.37
C LYS A 305 -9.73 8.05 -27.16
N MET A 306 -9.44 9.33 -26.92
CA MET A 306 -10.00 10.09 -25.79
C MET A 306 -11.47 10.47 -26.03
N ASP A 307 -11.90 10.53 -27.29
CA ASP A 307 -13.25 10.97 -27.67
C ASP A 307 -14.29 9.83 -27.68
N GLN A 308 -13.86 8.59 -27.41
CA GLN A 308 -14.69 7.38 -27.54
C GLN A 308 -15.31 6.90 -26.22
N GLY A 309 -15.06 7.61 -25.11
CA GLY A 309 -15.56 7.25 -23.78
C GLY A 309 -14.97 5.94 -23.20
N ILE A 310 -13.91 5.42 -23.81
CA ILE A 310 -13.22 4.20 -23.36
C ILE A 310 -12.23 4.60 -22.25
N PRO A 311 -12.35 4.03 -21.03
CA PRO A 311 -11.36 4.26 -19.98
C PRO A 311 -9.97 3.83 -20.42
N GLN A 312 -8.98 4.71 -20.24
CA GLN A 312 -7.60 4.45 -20.63
C GLN A 312 -6.63 4.95 -19.55
N SER A 313 -5.44 4.36 -19.51
CA SER A 313 -4.39 4.75 -18.56
C SER A 313 -4.00 6.21 -18.79
N VAL A 314 -3.88 7.00 -17.72
CA VAL A 314 -3.41 8.40 -17.82
C VAL A 314 -1.90 8.45 -18.13
N TYR A 315 -1.15 7.43 -17.71
CA TYR A 315 0.31 7.35 -17.81
C TYR A 315 0.84 6.69 -19.09
N ARG A 316 -0.05 6.19 -19.95
CA ARG A 316 0.30 5.50 -21.20
C ARG A 316 -0.61 5.98 -22.33
N ILE A 317 -0.13 5.88 -23.57
CA ILE A 317 -0.94 6.04 -24.77
C ILE A 317 -0.98 4.72 -25.55
N ASP A 318 -2.10 4.46 -26.21
CA ASP A 318 -2.22 3.39 -27.20
C ASP A 318 -1.69 3.89 -28.54
N THR A 319 -0.55 3.36 -28.97
CA THR A 319 0.12 3.78 -30.21
C THR A 319 -0.25 2.93 -31.43
N SER A 320 -1.20 2.00 -31.32
CA SER A 320 -1.55 1.06 -32.41
C SER A 320 -2.05 1.73 -33.69
N HIS A 321 -2.68 2.90 -33.57
CA HIS A 321 -3.18 3.71 -34.70
C HIS A 321 -2.52 5.09 -34.76
N MET A 322 -1.26 5.18 -34.29
CA MET A 322 -0.50 6.42 -34.29
C MET A 322 0.83 6.24 -35.03
N GLU A 323 1.28 7.31 -35.68
CA GLU A 323 2.58 7.41 -36.34
C GLU A 323 3.58 8.10 -35.41
N ARG A 324 4.78 7.53 -35.25
CA ARG A 324 5.86 8.18 -34.50
C ARG A 324 6.57 9.22 -35.37
N ILE A 325 6.48 10.49 -35.00
CA ILE A 325 7.00 11.63 -35.79
C ILE A 325 8.23 12.30 -35.17
N GLY A 326 8.67 11.86 -33.98
CA GLY A 326 9.85 12.44 -33.34
C GLY A 326 10.37 11.61 -32.16
N LEU A 327 11.65 11.80 -31.84
CA LEU A 327 12.31 11.27 -30.66
C LEU A 327 13.33 12.30 -30.17
N LYS A 328 13.23 12.73 -28.92
CA LYS A 328 14.09 13.79 -28.38
C LYS A 328 14.27 13.65 -26.86
N SER A 329 15.35 14.25 -26.36
CA SER A 329 15.54 14.58 -24.95
C SER A 329 15.64 16.09 -24.81
N LEU A 330 15.00 16.65 -23.79
CA LEU A 330 15.05 18.07 -23.45
C LEU A 330 15.55 18.26 -22.02
N ARG A 331 16.43 19.25 -21.85
CA ARG A 331 16.70 19.88 -20.55
C ARG A 331 15.68 20.98 -20.26
N ILE A 332 15.61 21.39 -19.00
CA ILE A 332 14.75 22.51 -18.59
C ILE A 332 15.10 23.76 -19.41
N GLY A 333 14.08 24.41 -19.95
CA GLY A 333 14.17 25.58 -20.82
C GLY A 333 14.31 25.25 -22.31
N GLU A 334 14.58 23.99 -22.68
CA GLU A 334 14.72 23.61 -24.08
C GLU A 334 13.35 23.35 -24.74
N SER A 335 13.30 23.60 -26.05
CA SER A 335 12.14 23.32 -26.90
C SER A 335 12.53 22.39 -28.05
N TYR A 336 11.57 21.58 -28.50
CA TYR A 336 11.69 20.75 -29.69
C TYR A 336 10.52 20.97 -30.63
N GLN A 337 10.85 21.25 -31.89
CA GLN A 337 9.88 21.35 -32.98
C GLN A 337 9.80 20.02 -33.73
N PHE A 338 8.61 19.43 -33.79
CA PHE A 338 8.37 18.13 -34.42
C PHE A 338 7.69 18.32 -35.79
N GLY A 339 8.50 18.71 -36.77
CA GLY A 339 8.05 19.02 -38.13
C GLY A 339 7.17 20.28 -38.18
N GLU A 340 6.27 20.34 -39.16
CA GLU A 340 5.30 21.43 -39.32
C GLU A 340 4.02 21.24 -38.47
N VAL A 341 4.08 20.36 -37.46
CA VAL A 341 2.92 20.03 -36.63
C VAL A 341 2.84 20.93 -35.40
N GLY A 342 3.95 21.08 -34.68
CA GLY A 342 3.99 21.85 -33.44
C GLY A 342 5.32 21.77 -32.71
N SER A 343 5.33 22.23 -31.47
CA SER A 343 6.49 22.20 -30.58
C SER A 343 6.11 21.84 -29.15
N ILE A 344 7.08 21.30 -28.41
CA ILE A 344 7.01 21.07 -26.97
C ILE A 344 8.17 21.78 -26.30
N THR A 345 7.91 22.45 -25.19
CA THR A 345 8.92 23.08 -24.33
C THR A 345 8.86 22.43 -22.95
N PHE A 346 10.02 22.10 -22.39
CA PHE A 346 10.14 21.59 -21.04
C PHE A 346 10.47 22.76 -20.09
N ASN A 347 9.45 23.31 -19.42
CA ASN A 347 9.58 24.57 -18.68
C ASN A 347 10.21 24.40 -17.30
N GLY A 348 10.10 23.22 -16.70
CA GLY A 348 10.55 22.98 -15.33
C GLY A 348 9.97 21.71 -14.74
N VAL A 349 10.11 21.54 -13.44
CA VAL A 349 9.70 20.34 -12.72
C VAL A 349 8.98 20.74 -11.45
N ILE A 350 7.84 20.11 -11.17
CA ILE A 350 7.10 20.28 -9.91
C ILE A 350 7.13 18.94 -9.16
N PRO A 351 7.61 18.88 -7.91
CA PRO A 351 7.48 17.68 -7.10
C PRO A 351 6.00 17.36 -6.84
N TRP A 352 5.66 16.08 -6.82
CA TRP A 352 4.35 15.61 -6.38
C TRP A 352 4.50 14.62 -5.23
N VAL A 353 3.44 14.51 -4.43
CA VAL A 353 3.30 13.52 -3.36
C VAL A 353 2.04 12.69 -3.55
N ASN A 354 2.10 11.41 -3.20
CA ASN A 354 0.93 10.56 -3.09
C ASN A 354 0.48 10.52 -1.62
N LEU A 355 -0.75 10.98 -1.40
CA LEU A 355 -1.43 10.91 -0.11
C LEU A 355 -2.44 9.76 -0.12
N GLN A 356 -2.49 9.00 0.98
CA GLN A 356 -3.39 7.86 1.18
C GLN A 356 -4.23 7.98 2.44
#